data_AF-A0A133MLE4-F1
#
_entry.id   AF-A0A133MLE4-F1
#
_cell.length_a   1.000
_cell.length_b   1.000
_cell.length_c   1.000
_cell.angle_alpha   90.00
_cell.angle_beta   90.00
_cell.angle_gamma   90.00
#
_symmetry.space_group_name_H-M   'P 1'
#
loop_
_entity.id
_entity.type
_entity.pdbx_description
1 polymer ?
#
loop_
_entity_poly.entity_id
_entity_poly.type
_entity_poly.pdbx_seq_one_letter_code
_entity_poly.pdbx_strand_id
1 'polypeptide(L)'
;YYLDINNGIMAKNIRVLGGKTFYFGDDGIMRKGWTNINGNTCYFNDLGRMVRGWLELNNNSYYFKESGSMYRGWLDLGSNSYYLDINNGIMATGFRELGGKTFYFGNNGVMRKGWIDINSNSYYFNDLGRMQKGWNVIGGNKYYFEYNGILQRNKVIGEYYLNSEGIGNLIVEEGVYGQSGEGRNLNYYRIGHGKKVLLAIFGVHGFEDAWDKDSEELKTIAENTINNLKEQYKSQERALDLSEWSIYIIPSANPDGRLDGWTNYGPGRATITTHEDINRSFPIGFKPYYSDRNYTGSRPLGSPEAKNLYNFINNAMDGASEKVLLDIHGWENKTIGDYSIGKYFDNEFGFRHISSYPGGFIITYGRAIGARSVLLEFPMPSSHYDVVRRNFSGKFIDGLTNILINN
;
A
#
# COMPACT_ATOMS: atom_id res chain seq x y z
N TYR A 1 45.89 22.23 -52.37
CA TYR A 1 46.75 21.07 -52.64
C TYR A 1 47.88 21.06 -51.62
N TYR A 2 48.17 19.93 -51.01
CA TYR A 2 49.37 19.74 -50.19
C TYR A 2 50.35 18.89 -50.99
N LEU A 3 51.57 19.39 -51.19
CA LEU A 3 52.66 18.65 -51.83
C LEU A 3 53.57 18.13 -50.71
N ASP A 4 53.88 16.84 -50.72
CA ASP A 4 54.82 16.24 -49.78
C ASP A 4 56.20 16.90 -49.95
N ILE A 5 56.74 17.42 -48.86
CA ILE A 5 57.94 18.27 -48.85
C ILE A 5 59.20 17.49 -49.25
N ASN A 6 59.15 16.15 -49.22
CA ASN A 6 60.30 15.29 -49.49
C ASN A 6 60.38 14.81 -50.94
N ASN A 7 59.26 14.81 -51.69
CA ASN A 7 59.21 14.24 -53.04
C ASN A 7 58.35 15.05 -54.03
N GLY A 8 57.70 16.14 -53.60
CA GLY A 8 56.86 16.98 -54.45
C GLY A 8 55.56 16.32 -54.92
N ILE A 9 55.20 15.14 -54.39
CA ILE A 9 54.01 14.39 -54.80
C ILE A 9 52.79 14.94 -54.07
N MET A 10 51.70 15.10 -54.82
CA MET A 10 50.40 15.51 -54.30
C MET A 10 49.89 14.51 -53.25
N ALA A 11 49.58 14.99 -52.05
CA ALA A 11 48.95 14.17 -51.02
C ALA A 11 47.54 13.75 -51.44
N LYS A 12 47.27 12.44 -51.32
CA LYS A 12 45.97 11.80 -51.57
C LYS A 12 45.66 10.83 -50.44
N ASN A 13 44.39 10.49 -50.26
CA ASN A 13 43.89 9.61 -49.20
C ASN A 13 44.24 10.13 -47.79
N ILE A 14 44.24 9.24 -46.80
CA ILE A 14 44.58 9.56 -45.42
C ILE A 14 46.07 9.91 -45.31
N ARG A 15 46.38 11.00 -44.60
CA ARG A 15 47.75 11.43 -44.27
C ARG A 15 47.84 11.84 -42.81
N VAL A 16 48.99 11.55 -42.20
CA VAL A 16 49.32 11.99 -40.84
C VAL A 16 50.41 13.05 -40.92
N LEU A 17 50.10 14.27 -40.49
CA LEU A 17 51.00 15.42 -40.51
C LEU A 17 51.05 16.02 -39.11
N GLY A 18 52.24 16.12 -38.51
CA GLY A 18 52.40 16.64 -37.15
C GLY A 18 51.55 15.89 -36.11
N GLY A 19 51.38 14.58 -36.26
CA GLY A 19 50.54 13.75 -35.39
C GLY A 19 49.03 13.93 -35.55
N LYS A 20 48.56 14.70 -36.55
CA LYS A 20 47.14 14.89 -36.87
C LYS A 20 46.78 14.19 -38.17
N THR A 21 45.58 13.61 -38.24
CA THR A 21 45.09 12.88 -39.41
C THR A 21 44.25 13.80 -40.31
N PHE A 22 44.54 13.80 -41.60
CA PHE A 22 43.86 14.57 -42.66
C PHE A 22 43.43 13.62 -43.78
N TYR A 23 42.44 14.02 -44.58
CA TYR A 23 42.05 13.30 -45.79
C TYR A 23 42.08 14.22 -47.00
N PHE A 24 42.82 13.79 -48.03
CA PHE A 24 42.90 14.47 -49.32
C PHE A 24 42.19 13.61 -50.36
N GLY A 25 41.29 14.20 -51.14
CA GLY A 25 40.62 13.48 -52.23
C GLY A 25 41.60 13.07 -53.34
N ASP A 26 41.10 12.34 -54.35
CA ASP A 26 41.89 12.01 -55.54
C ASP A 26 42.31 13.25 -56.34
N ASP A 27 41.56 14.34 -56.15
CA ASP A 27 41.84 15.70 -56.60
C ASP A 27 42.92 16.41 -55.76
N GLY A 28 43.46 15.80 -54.70
CA GLY A 28 44.44 16.42 -53.80
C GLY A 28 43.90 17.57 -52.95
N ILE A 29 42.57 17.75 -52.89
CA ILE A 29 41.91 18.75 -52.05
C ILE A 29 41.68 18.16 -50.66
N MET A 30 42.10 18.89 -49.63
CA MET A 30 41.84 18.52 -48.23
C MET A 30 40.34 18.59 -47.93
N ARG A 31 39.75 17.49 -47.48
CA ARG A 31 38.34 17.45 -47.10
C ARG A 31 38.11 18.03 -45.71
N LYS A 32 36.96 18.67 -45.55
CA LYS A 32 36.39 19.20 -44.29
C LYS A 32 34.94 18.75 -44.21
N GLY A 33 34.37 18.75 -43.02
CA GLY A 33 33.02 18.29 -42.74
C GLY A 33 32.85 16.77 -42.88
N TRP A 34 31.61 16.37 -43.16
CA TRP A 34 31.22 14.98 -43.35
C TRP A 34 31.89 14.38 -44.60
N THR A 35 32.59 13.27 -44.42
CA THR A 35 33.32 12.59 -45.50
C THR A 35 33.11 11.08 -45.40
N ASN A 36 32.73 10.44 -46.50
CA ASN A 36 32.69 8.98 -46.58
C ASN A 36 34.03 8.45 -47.08
N ILE A 37 34.63 7.53 -46.32
CA ILE A 37 35.89 6.86 -46.68
C ILE A 37 35.64 5.35 -46.62
N ASN A 38 35.60 4.71 -47.79
CA ASN A 38 35.39 3.25 -47.92
C ASN A 38 34.18 2.74 -47.12
N GLY A 39 33.04 3.45 -47.21
CA GLY A 39 31.81 3.11 -46.50
C GLY A 39 31.73 3.63 -45.05
N ASN A 40 32.82 4.17 -44.49
CA ASN A 40 32.82 4.75 -43.15
C ASN A 40 32.53 6.26 -43.21
N THR A 41 31.54 6.71 -42.43
CA THR A 41 31.29 8.14 -42.23
C THR A 41 32.30 8.71 -41.23
N CYS A 42 33.09 9.68 -41.65
CA CYS A 42 34.07 10.41 -40.82
C CYS A 42 33.72 11.91 -40.82
N TYR A 43 34.27 12.66 -39.86
CA TYR A 43 34.16 14.12 -39.85
C TYR A 43 35.54 14.76 -39.71
N PHE A 44 35.80 15.78 -40.53
CA PHE A 44 37.02 16.60 -40.47
C PHE A 44 36.64 18.03 -40.08
N ASN A 45 37.27 18.58 -39.05
CA ASN A 45 36.92 19.93 -38.58
C ASN A 45 37.33 21.04 -39.57
N ASP A 46 37.11 22.31 -39.21
CA ASP A 46 37.42 23.45 -40.08
C ASP A 46 38.91 23.60 -40.42
N LEU A 47 39.79 22.94 -39.66
CA LEU A 47 41.23 22.85 -39.94
C LEU A 47 41.60 21.61 -40.76
N GLY A 48 40.62 20.80 -41.19
CA GLY A 48 40.81 19.54 -41.91
C GLY A 48 41.30 18.38 -41.05
N ARG A 49 41.29 18.51 -39.73
CA ARG A 49 41.74 17.45 -38.80
C ARG A 49 40.60 16.48 -38.54
N MET A 50 40.89 15.19 -38.62
CA MET A 50 39.92 14.12 -38.33
C MET A 50 39.46 14.19 -36.87
N VAL A 51 38.15 14.18 -36.66
CA VAL A 51 37.53 14.17 -35.33
C VAL A 51 37.49 12.75 -34.77
N ARG A 52 37.72 12.64 -33.46
CA ARG A 52 37.63 11.44 -32.63
C ARG A 52 36.90 11.81 -31.34
N GLY A 53 36.18 10.87 -30.75
CA GLY A 53 35.35 11.11 -29.57
C GLY A 53 34.10 11.92 -29.89
N TRP A 54 33.64 12.71 -28.92
CA TRP A 54 32.42 13.50 -29.02
C TRP A 54 32.55 14.68 -29.98
N LEU A 55 31.49 14.92 -30.76
CA LEU A 55 31.34 16.06 -31.66
C LEU A 55 29.93 16.61 -31.56
N GLU A 56 29.81 17.90 -31.27
CA GLU A 56 28.54 18.62 -31.31
C GLU A 56 28.45 19.47 -32.57
N LEU A 57 27.36 19.30 -33.32
CA LEU A 57 27.09 20.02 -34.57
C LEU A 57 25.59 20.27 -34.71
N ASN A 58 25.19 21.53 -34.90
CA ASN A 58 23.80 21.92 -35.12
C ASN A 58 22.82 21.32 -34.08
N ASN A 59 23.19 21.41 -32.79
CA ASN A 59 22.45 20.83 -31.65
C ASN A 59 22.35 19.30 -31.62
N ASN A 60 23.12 18.59 -32.46
CA ASN A 60 23.23 17.15 -32.43
C ASN A 60 24.61 16.73 -31.91
N SER A 61 24.64 15.69 -31.09
CA SER A 61 25.89 15.06 -30.63
C SER A 61 26.14 13.75 -31.36
N TYR A 62 27.39 13.53 -31.76
CA TYR A 62 27.88 12.33 -32.42
C TYR A 62 29.12 11.81 -31.69
N TYR A 63 29.41 10.52 -31.84
CA TYR A 63 30.64 9.92 -31.33
C TYR A 63 31.44 9.29 -32.46
N PHE A 64 32.75 9.53 -32.51
CA PHE A 64 33.66 8.96 -33.49
C PHE A 64 34.67 8.05 -32.79
N LYS A 65 34.87 6.85 -33.35
CA LYS A 65 35.87 5.88 -32.87
C LYS A 65 37.29 6.44 -33.03
N GLU A 66 38.27 5.79 -32.40
CA GLU A 66 39.69 6.12 -32.62
C GLU A 66 40.13 5.96 -34.09
N SER A 67 39.46 5.10 -34.86
CA SER A 67 39.64 4.98 -36.31
C SER A 67 39.13 6.20 -37.09
N GLY A 68 38.40 7.12 -36.45
CA GLY A 68 37.72 8.26 -37.07
C GLY A 68 36.35 7.96 -37.68
N SER A 69 35.89 6.70 -37.63
CA SER A 69 34.57 6.33 -38.12
C SER A 69 33.47 6.60 -37.09
N MET A 70 32.33 7.10 -37.56
CA MET A 70 31.17 7.43 -36.72
C MET A 70 30.63 6.17 -36.04
N TYR A 71 30.43 6.25 -34.73
CA TYR A 71 29.85 5.21 -33.90
C TYR A 71 28.32 5.24 -34.00
N ARG A 72 27.70 4.06 -33.96
CA ARG A 72 26.24 3.88 -33.99
C ARG A 72 25.87 2.73 -33.05
N GLY A 73 24.66 2.79 -32.49
CA GLY A 73 24.17 1.85 -31.50
C GLY A 73 24.61 2.18 -30.07
N TRP A 74 24.62 1.16 -29.21
CA TRP A 74 25.00 1.28 -27.80
C TRP A 74 26.49 1.56 -27.64
N LEU A 75 26.80 2.60 -26.87
CA LEU A 75 28.14 3.04 -26.54
C LEU A 75 28.28 3.13 -25.03
N ASP A 76 29.17 2.33 -24.46
CA ASP A 76 29.54 2.40 -23.05
C ASP A 76 30.89 3.12 -22.90
N LEU A 77 30.90 4.18 -22.09
CA LEU A 77 32.09 4.96 -21.75
C LEU A 77 32.21 5.02 -20.23
N GLY A 78 33.03 4.15 -19.66
CA GLY A 78 33.14 3.99 -18.21
C GLY A 78 31.81 3.52 -17.62
N SER A 79 31.27 4.29 -16.66
CA SER A 79 29.98 4.00 -16.02
C SER A 79 28.75 4.51 -16.80
N ASN A 80 28.97 5.24 -17.90
CA ASN A 80 27.90 5.88 -18.66
C ASN A 80 27.59 5.08 -19.92
N SER A 81 26.30 4.81 -20.15
CA SER A 81 25.80 4.22 -21.38
C SER A 81 25.08 5.28 -22.21
N TYR A 82 25.32 5.28 -23.51
CA TYR A 82 24.72 6.16 -24.50
C TYR A 82 24.11 5.32 -25.63
N TYR A 83 23.20 5.90 -26.39
CA TYR A 83 22.72 5.30 -27.62
C TYR A 83 22.86 6.30 -28.77
N LEU A 84 23.60 5.94 -29.80
CA LEU A 84 23.74 6.70 -31.04
C LEU A 84 22.79 6.06 -32.06
N ASP A 85 21.89 6.84 -32.65
CA ASP A 85 20.89 6.32 -33.58
C ASP A 85 21.53 5.50 -34.71
N ILE A 86 20.94 4.35 -35.02
CA ILE A 86 21.54 3.38 -35.95
C ILE A 86 21.55 3.87 -37.40
N ASN A 87 20.74 4.87 -37.74
CA ASN A 87 20.66 5.40 -39.09
C ASN A 87 21.57 6.62 -39.23
N ASN A 88 21.41 7.61 -38.34
CA ASN A 88 22.06 8.91 -38.48
C ASN A 88 23.21 9.17 -37.49
N GLY A 89 23.41 8.33 -36.48
CA GLY A 89 24.48 8.47 -35.48
C GLY A 89 24.24 9.56 -34.44
N ILE A 90 23.07 10.20 -34.42
CA ILE A 90 22.72 11.22 -33.44
C ILE A 90 22.51 10.57 -32.07
N MET A 91 23.10 11.14 -31.03
CA MET A 91 22.93 10.71 -29.65
C MET A 91 21.48 10.89 -29.18
N ALA A 92 20.92 9.83 -28.59
CA ALA A 92 19.60 9.84 -28.01
C ALA A 92 19.53 10.71 -26.74
N THR A 93 18.41 11.42 -26.61
CA THR A 93 17.99 12.16 -25.42
C THR A 93 16.49 11.93 -25.19
N GLY A 94 16.02 12.02 -23.95
CA GLY A 94 14.63 11.76 -23.58
C GLY A 94 14.24 10.27 -23.70
N PHE A 95 12.94 10.02 -23.82
CA PHE A 95 12.40 8.66 -23.99
C PHE A 95 12.75 8.08 -25.35
N ARG A 96 13.19 6.82 -25.37
CA ARG A 96 13.41 6.05 -26.61
C ARG A 96 12.91 4.63 -26.46
N GLU A 97 12.22 4.15 -27.48
CA GLU A 97 11.88 2.75 -27.60
C GLU A 97 12.92 2.05 -28.49
N LEU A 98 13.61 1.06 -27.93
CA LEU A 98 14.67 0.31 -28.58
C LEU A 98 14.40 -1.18 -28.36
N GLY A 99 14.14 -1.93 -29.43
CA GLY A 99 13.86 -3.37 -29.35
C GLY A 99 12.66 -3.71 -28.46
N GLY A 100 11.59 -2.91 -28.50
CA GLY A 100 10.39 -3.09 -27.68
C GLY A 100 10.58 -2.79 -26.18
N LYS A 101 11.69 -2.15 -25.81
CA LYS A 101 11.97 -1.68 -24.44
C LYS A 101 12.10 -0.16 -24.44
N THR A 102 11.52 0.49 -23.45
CA THR A 102 11.62 1.94 -23.28
C THR A 102 12.77 2.29 -22.35
N PHE A 103 13.61 3.24 -22.76
CA PHE A 103 14.74 3.80 -22.02
C PHE A 103 14.55 5.31 -21.89
N TYR A 104 15.24 5.92 -20.93
CA TYR A 104 15.31 7.37 -20.81
C TYR A 104 16.76 7.83 -20.76
N PHE A 105 17.12 8.75 -21.64
CA PHE A 105 18.44 9.36 -21.73
C PHE A 105 18.34 10.80 -21.25
N GLY A 106 19.26 11.23 -20.38
CA GLY A 106 19.32 12.63 -19.95
C GLY A 106 19.66 13.57 -21.10
N ASN A 107 19.62 14.89 -20.85
CA ASN A 107 20.00 15.88 -21.88
C ASN A 107 21.47 15.75 -22.31
N ASN A 108 22.32 15.18 -21.44
CA ASN A 108 23.71 14.83 -21.76
C ASN A 108 23.85 13.47 -22.46
N GLY A 109 22.74 12.82 -22.83
CA GLY A 109 22.69 11.52 -23.49
C GLY A 109 23.00 10.30 -22.62
N VAL A 110 23.27 10.49 -21.33
CA VAL A 110 23.52 9.37 -20.42
C VAL A 110 22.21 8.65 -20.11
N MET A 111 22.18 7.34 -20.33
CA MET A 111 21.06 6.47 -19.97
C MET A 111 20.82 6.51 -18.46
N ARG A 112 19.57 6.73 -18.06
CA ARG A 112 19.20 6.84 -16.65
C ARG A 112 18.65 5.51 -16.14
N LYS A 113 18.86 5.28 -14.84
CA LYS A 113 18.45 4.08 -14.09
C LYS A 113 17.83 4.55 -12.76
N GLY A 114 17.08 3.66 -12.11
CA GLY A 114 16.40 3.93 -10.85
C GLY A 114 15.14 4.79 -11.00
N TRP A 115 14.77 5.46 -9.90
CA TRP A 115 13.65 6.39 -9.85
C TRP A 115 13.96 7.70 -10.58
N ILE A 116 13.02 8.15 -11.40
CA ILE A 116 13.16 9.40 -12.16
C ILE A 116 11.81 10.11 -12.23
N ASP A 117 11.81 11.39 -11.89
CA ASP A 117 10.65 12.27 -12.09
C ASP A 117 10.81 13.08 -13.37
N ILE A 118 9.79 13.02 -14.23
CA ILE A 118 9.75 13.70 -15.53
C ILE A 118 8.37 14.34 -15.67
N ASN A 119 8.32 15.67 -15.76
CA ASN A 119 7.08 16.45 -15.91
C ASN A 119 6.01 16.06 -14.88
N SER A 120 6.38 16.01 -13.60
CA SER A 120 5.52 15.62 -12.46
C SER A 120 5.06 14.15 -12.44
N ASN A 121 5.54 13.32 -13.35
CA ASN A 121 5.29 11.87 -13.35
C ASN A 121 6.54 11.12 -12.88
N SER A 122 6.35 10.10 -12.05
CA SER A 122 7.44 9.24 -11.58
C SER A 122 7.51 7.94 -12.38
N TYR A 123 8.72 7.56 -12.75
CA TYR A 123 9.06 6.36 -13.50
C TYR A 123 10.14 5.58 -12.75
N TYR A 124 10.24 4.29 -13.03
CA TYR A 124 11.35 3.47 -12.57
C TYR A 124 12.00 2.72 -13.73
N PHE A 125 13.33 2.83 -13.81
CA PHE A 125 14.15 2.13 -14.79
C PHE A 125 15.04 1.14 -14.04
N ASN A 126 15.03 -0.13 -14.45
CA ASN A 126 15.85 -1.14 -13.77
C ASN A 126 17.35 -0.96 -14.04
N ASP A 127 18.19 -1.84 -13.51
CA ASP A 127 19.66 -1.76 -13.65
C ASP A 127 20.16 -1.87 -15.10
N LEU A 128 19.30 -2.36 -16.00
CA LEU A 128 19.53 -2.40 -17.45
C LEU A 128 18.99 -1.16 -18.17
N GLY A 129 18.48 -0.16 -17.44
CA GLY A 129 17.89 1.07 -17.99
C GLY A 129 16.51 0.89 -18.61
N ARG A 130 15.84 -0.25 -18.37
CA ARG A 130 14.52 -0.54 -18.96
C ARG A 130 13.42 0.00 -18.07
N MET A 131 12.50 0.78 -18.63
CA MET A 131 11.33 1.29 -17.94
C MET A 131 10.45 0.13 -17.45
N GLN A 132 10.09 0.15 -16.17
CA GLN A 132 9.20 -0.84 -15.58
C GLN A 132 7.73 -0.47 -15.82
N LYS A 133 6.89 -1.51 -15.90
CA LYS A 133 5.44 -1.45 -16.14
C LYS A 133 4.77 -2.52 -15.28
N GLY A 134 3.50 -2.33 -14.96
CA GLY A 134 2.73 -3.24 -14.11
C GLY A 134 3.24 -3.28 -12.66
N TRP A 135 2.94 -4.39 -11.97
CA TRP A 135 3.38 -4.63 -10.60
C TRP A 135 4.88 -4.93 -10.50
N ASN A 136 5.57 -4.22 -9.63
CA ASN A 136 7.01 -4.38 -9.38
C ASN A 136 7.30 -4.28 -7.89
N VAL A 137 8.29 -5.03 -7.41
CA VAL A 137 8.81 -4.90 -6.04
C VAL A 137 10.16 -4.18 -6.10
N ILE A 138 10.26 -3.03 -5.45
CA ILE A 138 11.44 -2.15 -5.48
C ILE A 138 11.79 -1.80 -4.03
N GLY A 139 12.97 -2.22 -3.57
CA GLY A 139 13.40 -1.99 -2.20
C GLY A 139 12.48 -2.61 -1.14
N GLY A 140 11.83 -3.75 -1.45
CA GLY A 140 10.88 -4.43 -0.56
C GLY A 140 9.43 -3.92 -0.67
N ASN A 141 9.22 -2.73 -1.24
CA ASN A 141 7.89 -2.15 -1.41
C ASN A 141 7.30 -2.54 -2.77
N LYS A 142 5.98 -2.75 -2.81
CA LYS A 142 5.25 -3.09 -4.04
C LYS A 142 4.71 -1.82 -4.71
N TYR A 143 4.92 -1.65 -6.00
CA TYR A 143 4.49 -0.49 -6.78
C TYR A 143 3.77 -0.94 -8.06
N TYR A 144 2.90 -0.09 -8.59
CA TYR A 144 2.25 -0.32 -9.88
C TYR A 144 2.52 0.83 -10.85
N PHE A 145 3.06 0.50 -12.02
CA PHE A 145 3.29 1.44 -13.11
C PHE A 145 2.30 1.16 -14.24
N GLU A 146 1.66 2.19 -14.78
CA GLU A 146 0.76 2.02 -15.94
C GLU A 146 1.53 1.63 -17.22
N TYR A 147 0.80 1.36 -18.30
CA TYR A 147 1.42 0.94 -19.56
C TYR A 147 2.37 1.99 -20.16
N ASN A 148 2.13 3.27 -19.87
CA ASN A 148 3.02 4.39 -20.20
C ASN A 148 4.20 4.55 -19.24
N GLY A 149 4.31 3.71 -18.20
CA GLY A 149 5.38 3.71 -17.20
C GLY A 149 5.16 4.63 -16.01
N ILE A 150 4.02 5.33 -15.93
CA ILE A 150 3.74 6.28 -14.84
C ILE A 150 3.35 5.52 -13.56
N LEU A 151 4.04 5.79 -12.46
CA LEU A 151 3.71 5.29 -11.13
C LEU A 151 2.31 5.75 -10.70
N GLN A 152 1.48 4.81 -10.28
CA GLN A 152 0.16 5.08 -9.74
C GLN A 152 0.19 5.29 -8.23
N ARG A 153 -0.68 6.17 -7.75
CA ARG A 153 -0.80 6.60 -6.35
C ARG A 153 -2.26 6.81 -5.98
N ASN A 154 -2.58 6.79 -4.69
CA ASN A 154 -3.90 7.07 -4.13
C ASN A 154 -5.07 6.33 -4.81
N LYS A 155 -4.86 5.08 -5.24
CA LYS A 155 -5.88 4.31 -5.97
C LYS A 155 -5.78 2.82 -5.73
N VAL A 156 -6.89 2.11 -5.94
CA VAL A 156 -6.91 0.64 -5.88
C VAL A 156 -6.56 0.06 -7.24
N ILE A 157 -5.68 -0.95 -7.23
CA ILE A 157 -5.40 -1.83 -8.36
C ILE A 157 -5.52 -3.27 -7.85
N GLY A 158 -6.52 -4.01 -8.35
CA GLY A 158 -6.81 -5.36 -7.86
C GLY A 158 -7.09 -5.35 -6.35
N GLU A 159 -6.33 -6.13 -5.59
CA GLU A 159 -6.48 -6.27 -4.13
C GLU A 159 -5.65 -5.26 -3.32
N TYR A 160 -4.99 -4.29 -3.98
CA TYR A 160 -4.05 -3.38 -3.34
C TYR A 160 -4.51 -1.93 -3.44
N TYR A 161 -4.39 -1.19 -2.34
CA TYR A 161 -4.44 0.27 -2.32
C TYR A 161 -3.01 0.83 -2.39
N LEU A 162 -2.75 1.67 -3.39
CA LEU A 162 -1.51 2.43 -3.52
C LEU A 162 -1.64 3.71 -2.72
N ASN A 163 -0.75 3.96 -1.75
CA ASN A 163 -0.75 5.18 -0.95
C ASN A 163 -0.21 6.40 -1.72
N SER A 164 -0.01 7.53 -1.04
CA SER A 164 0.50 8.78 -1.62
C SER A 164 1.94 8.66 -2.13
N GLU A 165 2.70 7.67 -1.67
CA GLU A 165 4.05 7.35 -2.15
C GLU A 165 4.04 6.34 -3.31
N GLY A 166 2.88 5.71 -3.57
CA GLY A 166 2.70 4.66 -4.57
C GLY A 166 2.96 3.24 -4.05
N ILE A 167 3.19 3.10 -2.74
CA ILE A 167 3.38 1.80 -2.09
C ILE A 167 2.03 1.09 -1.99
N GLY A 168 1.97 -0.11 -2.54
CA GLY A 168 0.81 -0.97 -2.57
C GLY A 168 0.67 -1.81 -1.32
N ASN A 169 -0.46 -1.68 -0.66
CA ASN A 169 -0.84 -2.39 0.56
C ASN A 169 -2.13 -3.19 0.34
N LEU A 170 -2.22 -4.40 0.89
CA LEU A 170 -3.39 -5.28 0.71
C LEU A 170 -4.64 -4.68 1.33
N ILE A 171 -5.69 -4.43 0.55
CA ILE A 171 -6.92 -3.79 1.07
C ILE A 171 -7.49 -4.53 2.28
N VAL A 172 -7.42 -5.86 2.26
CA VAL A 172 -7.86 -6.73 3.35
C VAL A 172 -6.70 -7.61 3.76
N GLU A 173 -6.46 -7.66 5.06
CA GLU A 173 -5.63 -8.67 5.69
C GLU A 173 -6.47 -9.47 6.68
N GLU A 174 -6.32 -10.79 6.66
CA GLU A 174 -6.83 -11.69 7.68
C GLU A 174 -5.66 -12.13 8.55
N GLY A 175 -5.86 -12.17 9.87
CA GLY A 175 -4.81 -12.55 10.80
C GLY A 175 -5.34 -13.18 12.08
N VAL A 176 -4.41 -13.71 12.86
CA VAL A 176 -4.66 -14.33 14.16
C VAL A 176 -3.95 -13.50 15.22
N TYR A 177 -4.66 -13.03 16.24
CA TYR A 177 -4.10 -12.20 17.31
C TYR A 177 -3.80 -12.98 18.60
N GLY A 178 -4.11 -14.27 18.62
CA GLY A 178 -3.82 -15.15 19.75
C GLY A 178 -4.60 -16.45 19.67
N GLN A 179 -4.62 -17.19 20.78
CA GLN A 179 -5.40 -18.41 20.94
C GLN A 179 -6.33 -18.29 22.15
N SER A 180 -7.51 -18.89 22.03
CA SER A 180 -8.47 -19.04 23.11
C SER A 180 -7.99 -20.05 24.15
N GLY A 181 -8.74 -20.23 25.24
CA GLY A 181 -8.44 -21.24 26.25
C GLY A 181 -8.42 -22.67 25.70
N GLU A 182 -9.33 -23.01 24.79
CA GLU A 182 -9.38 -24.31 24.10
C GLU A 182 -8.39 -24.40 22.92
N GLY A 183 -7.54 -23.39 22.72
CA GLY A 183 -6.53 -23.37 21.66
C GLY A 183 -7.04 -23.00 20.27
N ARG A 184 -8.27 -22.48 20.14
CA ARG A 184 -8.79 -21.97 18.86
C ARG A 184 -8.12 -20.66 18.50
N ASN A 185 -7.91 -20.44 17.21
CA ASN A 185 -7.40 -19.15 16.72
C ASN A 185 -8.39 -18.02 17.02
N LEU A 186 -7.87 -16.92 17.54
CA LEU A 186 -8.59 -15.67 17.70
C LEU A 186 -8.33 -14.81 16.46
N ASN A 187 -9.31 -14.71 15.58
CA ASN A 187 -9.16 -14.12 14.25
C ASN A 187 -9.55 -12.64 14.21
N TYR A 188 -8.89 -11.88 13.34
CA TYR A 188 -9.27 -10.51 12.99
C TYR A 188 -9.16 -10.28 11.49
N TYR A 189 -9.89 -9.27 11.02
CA TYR A 189 -9.75 -8.70 9.69
C TYR A 189 -9.29 -7.25 9.82
N ARG A 190 -8.28 -6.85 9.04
CA ARG A 190 -7.93 -5.44 8.84
C ARG A 190 -8.34 -5.03 7.43
N ILE A 191 -9.04 -3.92 7.33
CA ILE A 191 -9.43 -3.29 6.08
C ILE A 191 -8.84 -1.88 6.04
N GLY A 192 -8.01 -1.59 5.03
CA GLY A 192 -7.29 -0.32 4.92
C GLY A 192 -5.95 -0.29 5.67
N HIS A 193 -5.21 0.82 5.51
CA HIS A 193 -3.83 1.01 5.99
C HIS A 193 -3.54 2.45 6.46
N GLY A 194 -4.59 3.23 6.74
CA GLY A 194 -4.42 4.60 7.19
C GLY A 194 -4.09 4.72 8.67
N LYS A 195 -3.79 5.95 9.11
CA LYS A 195 -3.36 6.27 10.48
C LYS A 195 -4.51 6.43 11.47
N LYS A 196 -5.74 6.69 11.01
CA LYS A 196 -6.95 6.61 11.85
C LYS A 196 -7.30 5.14 12.05
N VAL A 197 -7.66 4.75 13.26
CA VAL A 197 -7.96 3.36 13.59
C VAL A 197 -9.38 3.26 14.13
N LEU A 198 -10.17 2.37 13.53
CA LEU A 198 -11.43 1.90 14.09
C LEU A 198 -11.30 0.42 14.41
N LEU A 199 -11.59 0.01 15.64
CA LEU A 199 -11.60 -1.38 16.05
C LEU A 199 -13.00 -1.77 16.54
N ALA A 200 -13.65 -2.70 15.83
CA ALA A 200 -14.92 -3.28 16.24
C ALA A 200 -14.72 -4.71 16.76
N ILE A 201 -15.21 -4.97 17.97
CA ILE A 201 -15.03 -6.21 18.70
C ILE A 201 -16.40 -6.84 18.91
N PHE A 202 -16.65 -8.00 18.31
CA PHE A 202 -17.93 -8.70 18.43
C PHE A 202 -17.82 -9.91 19.35
N GLY A 203 -18.91 -10.21 20.07
CA GLY A 203 -19.10 -11.49 20.73
C GLY A 203 -18.02 -11.79 21.76
N VAL A 204 -17.77 -10.84 22.66
CA VAL A 204 -16.96 -11.08 23.88
C VAL A 204 -17.73 -11.96 24.87
N HIS A 205 -19.05 -12.01 24.74
CA HIS A 205 -19.90 -13.05 25.31
C HIS A 205 -20.30 -14.03 24.20
N GLY A 206 -20.18 -15.33 24.48
CA GLY A 206 -20.65 -16.34 23.54
C GLY A 206 -22.18 -16.47 23.53
N PHE A 207 -22.81 -16.10 24.65
CA PHE A 207 -24.25 -16.03 24.83
C PHE A 207 -24.60 -14.63 25.37
N GLU A 208 -25.44 -13.90 24.65
CA GLU A 208 -25.87 -12.50 24.84
C GLU A 208 -27.32 -12.42 25.39
N ASP A 209 -27.83 -13.52 25.92
CA ASP A 209 -29.11 -13.69 26.66
C ASP A 209 -30.41 -13.86 25.85
N ALA A 210 -30.41 -13.80 24.51
CA ALA A 210 -31.64 -14.03 23.73
C ALA A 210 -31.95 -15.53 23.57
N TRP A 211 -30.94 -16.34 23.25
CA TRP A 211 -30.99 -17.80 23.25
C TRP A 211 -29.57 -18.38 23.32
N ASP A 212 -29.45 -19.69 23.48
CA ASP A 212 -28.14 -20.35 23.53
C ASP A 212 -27.35 -20.09 22.25
N LYS A 213 -26.12 -19.57 22.38
CA LYS A 213 -25.19 -19.30 21.27
C LYS A 213 -25.67 -18.22 20.28
N ASP A 214 -26.55 -17.32 20.73
CA ASP A 214 -27.03 -16.17 19.95
C ASP A 214 -25.94 -15.18 19.49
N SER A 215 -24.73 -15.22 20.06
CA SER A 215 -23.58 -14.46 19.53
C SER A 215 -23.17 -14.89 18.10
N GLU A 216 -23.70 -16.00 17.56
CA GLU A 216 -23.57 -16.32 16.13
C GLU A 216 -24.21 -15.24 15.23
N GLU A 217 -25.26 -14.56 15.71
CA GLU A 217 -25.85 -13.42 15.00
C GLU A 217 -24.85 -12.25 14.93
N LEU A 218 -24.12 -11.99 16.02
CA LEU A 218 -23.09 -10.95 16.08
C LEU A 218 -21.94 -11.26 15.12
N LYS A 219 -21.49 -12.53 15.09
CA LYS A 219 -20.48 -12.99 14.13
C LYS A 219 -20.96 -12.82 12.68
N THR A 220 -22.21 -13.16 12.39
CA THR A 220 -22.81 -12.98 11.05
C THR A 220 -22.85 -11.50 10.64
N ILE A 221 -23.21 -10.61 11.56
CA ILE A 221 -23.18 -9.16 11.33
C ILE A 221 -21.75 -8.67 11.04
N ALA A 222 -20.76 -9.15 11.79
CA ALA A 222 -19.36 -8.82 11.55
C ALA A 222 -18.88 -9.28 10.17
N GLU A 223 -19.21 -10.51 9.76
CA GLU A 223 -18.86 -11.07 8.44
C GLU A 223 -19.54 -10.30 7.29
N ASN A 224 -20.81 -9.95 7.45
CA ASN A 224 -21.53 -9.10 6.49
C ASN A 224 -20.89 -7.71 6.38
N THR A 225 -20.44 -7.14 7.51
CA THR A 225 -19.74 -5.85 7.53
C THR A 225 -18.41 -5.93 6.78
N ILE A 226 -17.61 -6.97 7.04
CA ILE A 226 -16.33 -7.21 6.35
C ILE A 226 -16.56 -7.33 4.83
N ASN A 227 -17.56 -8.12 4.41
CA ASN A 227 -17.88 -8.32 3.00
C ASN A 227 -18.39 -7.04 2.33
N ASN A 228 -19.22 -6.26 3.03
CA ASN A 228 -19.68 -4.98 2.50
C ASN A 228 -18.51 -4.00 2.30
N LEU A 229 -17.66 -3.84 3.33
CA LEU A 229 -16.48 -2.99 3.23
C LEU A 229 -15.59 -3.43 2.06
N LYS A 230 -15.34 -4.74 1.90
CA LYS A 230 -14.59 -5.31 0.76
C LYS A 230 -15.14 -4.88 -0.60
N GLU A 231 -16.46 -4.93 -0.78
CA GLU A 231 -17.09 -4.58 -2.05
C GLU A 231 -17.07 -3.06 -2.32
N GLN A 232 -17.22 -2.23 -1.28
CA GLN A 232 -17.09 -0.77 -1.41
C GLN A 232 -15.71 -0.33 -1.95
N TYR A 233 -14.66 -1.15 -1.80
CA TYR A 233 -13.35 -0.87 -2.39
C TYR A 233 -13.24 -1.15 -3.89
N LYS A 234 -14.08 -2.06 -4.42
CA LYS A 234 -14.01 -2.48 -5.82
C LYS A 234 -14.75 -1.52 -6.76
N SER A 235 -15.69 -0.73 -6.27
CA SER A 235 -16.40 0.24 -7.10
C SER A 235 -15.48 1.43 -7.44
N GLN A 236 -15.39 1.75 -8.74
CA GLN A 236 -14.64 2.93 -9.22
C GLN A 236 -15.33 4.26 -8.84
N GLU A 237 -16.60 4.20 -8.47
CA GLU A 237 -17.35 5.26 -7.81
C GLU A 237 -17.31 4.97 -6.30
N ARG A 238 -16.32 5.53 -5.60
CA ARG A 238 -16.24 5.35 -4.15
C ARG A 238 -17.17 6.33 -3.44
N ALA A 239 -18.04 5.80 -2.58
CA ALA A 239 -18.68 6.59 -1.55
C ALA A 239 -17.75 6.82 -0.34
N LEU A 240 -16.77 5.95 -0.10
CA LEU A 240 -15.80 6.06 1.00
C LEU A 240 -14.34 6.08 0.50
N ASP A 241 -13.60 7.11 0.90
CA ASP A 241 -12.14 7.06 0.90
C ASP A 241 -11.63 6.56 2.26
N LEU A 242 -11.08 5.35 2.26
CA LEU A 242 -10.51 4.71 3.45
C LEU A 242 -8.99 4.84 3.52
N SER A 243 -8.39 5.68 2.66
CA SER A 243 -6.95 5.96 2.66
C SER A 243 -6.43 6.38 4.04
N GLU A 244 -7.25 7.07 4.82
CA GLU A 244 -6.93 7.54 6.17
C GLU A 244 -7.24 6.51 7.26
N TRP A 245 -7.98 5.45 6.97
CA TRP A 245 -8.46 4.49 7.95
C TRP A 245 -7.77 3.11 7.88
N SER A 246 -7.53 2.53 9.04
CA SER A 246 -7.31 1.10 9.26
C SER A 246 -8.45 0.58 10.14
N ILE A 247 -9.33 -0.23 9.56
CA ILE A 247 -10.53 -0.78 10.19
C ILE A 247 -10.25 -2.21 10.61
N TYR A 248 -10.24 -2.48 11.90
CA TYR A 248 -10.09 -3.81 12.46
C TYR A 248 -11.45 -4.34 12.90
N ILE A 249 -11.78 -5.57 12.50
CA ILE A 249 -13.00 -6.26 12.91
C ILE A 249 -12.61 -7.62 13.50
N ILE A 250 -12.99 -7.85 14.75
CA ILE A 250 -12.89 -9.15 15.42
C ILE A 250 -14.29 -9.77 15.40
N PRO A 251 -14.54 -10.82 14.59
CA PRO A 251 -15.89 -11.37 14.44
C PRO A 251 -16.41 -12.12 15.68
N SER A 252 -15.51 -12.64 16.52
CA SER A 252 -15.85 -13.36 17.75
C SER A 252 -14.65 -13.35 18.69
N ALA A 253 -14.72 -12.58 19.77
CA ALA A 253 -13.67 -12.48 20.78
C ALA A 253 -13.69 -13.65 21.77
N ASN A 254 -14.84 -14.30 21.95
CA ASN A 254 -15.01 -15.53 22.75
C ASN A 254 -15.55 -16.68 21.89
N PRO A 255 -14.76 -17.23 20.94
CA PRO A 255 -15.23 -18.30 20.05
C PRO A 255 -15.53 -19.60 20.81
N ASP A 256 -14.83 -19.88 21.91
CA ASP A 256 -15.07 -21.06 22.74
C ASP A 256 -16.44 -20.97 23.41
N GLY A 257 -16.75 -19.82 24.04
CA GLY A 257 -18.06 -19.58 24.64
C GLY A 257 -19.19 -19.69 23.62
N ARG A 258 -19.00 -19.16 22.41
CA ARG A 258 -20.00 -19.25 21.33
C ARG A 258 -20.21 -20.68 20.84
N LEU A 259 -19.14 -21.45 20.64
CA LEU A 259 -19.23 -22.77 20.01
C LEU A 259 -19.56 -23.88 21.01
N ASP A 260 -18.92 -23.86 22.17
CA ASP A 260 -18.97 -24.96 23.16
C ASP A 260 -19.69 -24.59 24.44
N GLY A 261 -20.04 -23.31 24.63
CA GLY A 261 -20.79 -22.85 25.79
C GLY A 261 -22.07 -23.62 26.03
N TRP A 262 -22.46 -23.67 27.30
CA TRP A 262 -23.63 -24.42 27.76
C TRP A 262 -24.50 -23.64 28.75
N THR A 263 -24.14 -22.40 29.12
CA THR A 263 -24.95 -21.59 30.05
C THR A 263 -24.75 -20.07 29.87
N ASN A 264 -25.84 -19.32 30.13
CA ASN A 264 -25.84 -17.86 30.28
C ASN A 264 -25.30 -17.38 31.65
N TYR A 265 -25.07 -18.31 32.58
CA TYR A 265 -24.57 -18.05 33.93
C TYR A 265 -23.19 -18.68 34.12
N GLY A 266 -22.23 -18.33 33.25
CA GLY A 266 -20.88 -18.88 33.28
C GLY A 266 -20.42 -19.32 31.89
N PRO A 267 -19.87 -20.55 31.72
CA PRO A 267 -19.26 -21.00 30.46
C PRO A 267 -20.25 -21.02 29.28
N GLY A 268 -20.09 -20.03 28.40
CA GLY A 268 -21.04 -19.67 27.34
C GLY A 268 -21.12 -18.16 27.23
N ARG A 269 -21.70 -17.50 28.23
CA ARG A 269 -21.53 -16.04 28.39
C ARG A 269 -20.05 -15.70 28.64
N ALA A 270 -19.44 -16.36 29.62
CA ALA A 270 -18.03 -16.23 29.97
C ALA A 270 -17.17 -17.23 29.17
N THR A 271 -15.84 -17.11 29.30
CA THR A 271 -14.88 -18.03 28.67
C THR A 271 -15.04 -19.47 29.18
N ILE A 272 -14.73 -20.47 28.34
CA ILE A 272 -14.95 -21.88 28.69
C ILE A 272 -13.93 -22.39 29.72
N THR A 273 -12.65 -22.06 29.57
CA THR A 273 -11.59 -22.64 30.41
C THR A 273 -11.43 -21.97 31.76
N THR A 274 -11.66 -20.65 31.83
CA THR A 274 -11.45 -19.86 33.05
C THR A 274 -12.74 -19.39 33.70
N HIS A 275 -13.86 -19.50 32.98
CA HIS A 275 -15.18 -19.00 33.39
C HIS A 275 -15.22 -17.48 33.57
N GLU A 276 -14.20 -16.76 33.11
CA GLU A 276 -14.11 -15.32 33.28
C GLU A 276 -14.90 -14.55 32.20
N ASP A 277 -15.62 -13.52 32.65
CA ASP A 277 -16.28 -12.51 31.84
C ASP A 277 -15.22 -11.52 31.29
N ILE A 278 -14.98 -11.61 29.98
CA ILE A 278 -14.00 -10.77 29.28
C ILE A 278 -14.32 -9.29 29.50
N ASN A 279 -15.59 -8.87 29.38
CA ASN A 279 -15.98 -7.46 29.42
C ASN A 279 -16.14 -6.90 30.85
N ARG A 280 -15.59 -7.60 31.85
CA ARG A 280 -15.39 -7.08 33.21
C ARG A 280 -13.96 -7.27 33.70
N SER A 281 -13.10 -7.86 32.88
CA SER A 281 -11.75 -8.25 33.23
C SER A 281 -10.69 -7.19 32.88
N PHE A 282 -11.04 -6.11 32.17
CA PHE A 282 -10.04 -5.12 31.74
C PHE A 282 -9.53 -4.28 32.93
N PRO A 283 -8.27 -3.81 32.89
CA PRO A 283 -7.59 -3.29 34.08
C PRO A 283 -8.17 -1.99 34.65
N ILE A 284 -8.81 -1.14 33.82
CA ILE A 284 -9.28 0.17 34.25
C ILE A 284 -10.61 0.03 34.99
N GLY A 285 -10.59 0.35 36.29
CA GLY A 285 -11.75 0.20 37.17
C GLY A 285 -12.09 -1.26 37.49
N PHE A 286 -11.15 -2.19 37.26
CA PHE A 286 -11.32 -3.62 37.56
C PHE A 286 -11.76 -3.85 39.01
N LYS A 287 -12.71 -4.77 39.18
CA LYS A 287 -13.10 -5.32 40.48
C LYS A 287 -13.34 -6.83 40.34
N PRO A 288 -13.01 -7.63 41.37
CA PRO A 288 -13.32 -9.04 41.36
C PRO A 288 -14.83 -9.26 41.52
N TYR A 289 -15.36 -10.19 40.73
CA TYR A 289 -16.72 -10.68 40.79
C TYR A 289 -16.69 -12.20 40.92
N TYR A 290 -17.56 -12.73 41.78
CA TYR A 290 -17.55 -14.16 42.15
C TYR A 290 -18.84 -14.89 41.79
N SER A 291 -19.82 -14.21 41.21
CA SER A 291 -21.02 -14.87 40.65
C SER A 291 -20.67 -15.52 39.32
N ASP A 292 -21.14 -16.74 39.07
CA ASP A 292 -20.83 -17.49 37.83
C ASP A 292 -21.05 -16.67 36.56
N ARG A 293 -22.14 -15.89 36.50
CA ARG A 293 -22.48 -15.03 35.35
C ARG A 293 -21.45 -13.94 35.03
N ASN A 294 -20.86 -13.36 36.07
CA ASN A 294 -19.98 -12.19 35.95
C ASN A 294 -18.58 -12.48 36.49
N TYR A 295 -18.18 -13.74 36.62
CA TYR A 295 -16.95 -14.11 37.30
C TYR A 295 -15.74 -13.45 36.63
N THR A 296 -14.79 -12.88 37.39
CA THR A 296 -13.60 -12.22 36.82
C THR A 296 -12.29 -12.66 37.45
N GLY A 297 -12.34 -13.66 38.34
CA GLY A 297 -11.19 -14.05 39.14
C GLY A 297 -10.70 -12.95 40.09
N SER A 298 -9.45 -13.05 40.54
CA SER A 298 -8.85 -12.12 41.51
C SER A 298 -7.99 -11.02 40.88
N ARG A 299 -7.77 -11.06 39.57
CA ARG A 299 -6.90 -10.14 38.83
C ARG A 299 -7.50 -9.81 37.47
N PRO A 300 -7.18 -8.64 36.88
CA PRO A 300 -7.63 -8.32 35.54
C PRO A 300 -7.01 -9.27 34.51
N LEU A 301 -7.70 -9.41 33.37
CA LEU A 301 -7.28 -10.18 32.20
C LEU A 301 -6.86 -11.60 32.58
N GLY A 302 -7.66 -12.35 33.32
CA GLY A 302 -7.27 -13.69 33.78
C GLY A 302 -7.35 -14.75 32.67
N SER A 303 -8.28 -14.60 31.72
CA SER A 303 -8.45 -15.49 30.57
C SER A 303 -7.44 -15.25 29.42
N PRO A 304 -7.07 -16.29 28.64
CA PRO A 304 -6.28 -16.14 27.42
C PRO A 304 -6.90 -15.17 26.41
N GLU A 305 -8.22 -15.23 26.21
CA GLU A 305 -8.96 -14.37 25.30
C GLU A 305 -8.84 -12.90 25.70
N ALA A 306 -9.04 -12.59 26.98
CA ALA A 306 -8.93 -11.22 27.49
C ALA A 306 -7.50 -10.67 27.34
N LYS A 307 -6.47 -11.48 27.64
CA LYS A 307 -5.06 -11.08 27.49
C LYS A 307 -4.70 -10.82 26.03
N ASN A 308 -5.07 -11.73 25.14
CA ASN A 308 -4.79 -11.59 23.71
C ASN A 308 -5.53 -10.39 23.13
N LEU A 309 -6.79 -10.17 23.51
CA LEU A 309 -7.58 -9.02 23.09
C LEU A 309 -6.97 -7.70 23.59
N TYR A 310 -6.55 -7.65 24.87
CA TYR A 310 -5.86 -6.50 25.44
C TYR A 310 -4.59 -6.15 24.67
N ASN A 311 -3.73 -7.14 24.39
CA ASN A 311 -2.51 -6.94 23.62
C ASN A 311 -2.81 -6.47 22.20
N PHE A 312 -3.81 -7.06 21.55
CA PHE A 312 -4.23 -6.69 20.21
C PHE A 312 -4.76 -5.26 20.13
N ILE A 313 -5.62 -4.83 21.08
CA ILE A 313 -6.12 -3.45 21.15
C ILE A 313 -4.94 -2.46 21.23
N ASN A 314 -3.95 -2.73 22.09
CA ASN A 314 -2.78 -1.86 22.22
C ASN A 314 -1.97 -1.80 20.92
N ASN A 315 -1.71 -2.94 20.29
CA ASN A 315 -0.95 -3.00 19.04
C ASN A 315 -1.69 -2.32 17.87
N ALA A 316 -3.00 -2.55 17.74
CA ALA A 316 -3.80 -2.00 16.66
C ALA A 316 -3.97 -0.48 16.77
N MET A 317 -4.00 0.05 18.01
CA MET A 317 -4.20 1.49 18.26
C MET A 317 -2.90 2.25 18.51
N ASP A 318 -1.75 1.60 18.51
CA ASP A 318 -0.47 2.28 18.73
C ASP A 318 -0.15 3.22 17.55
N GLY A 319 0.34 4.41 17.86
CA GLY A 319 0.66 5.44 16.85
C GLY A 319 -0.52 5.98 16.03
N ALA A 320 -1.76 5.54 16.30
CA ALA A 320 -2.94 5.98 15.57
C ALA A 320 -3.21 7.49 15.79
N SER A 321 -3.46 8.22 14.70
CA SER A 321 -3.81 9.64 14.75
C SER A 321 -5.21 9.89 15.31
N GLU A 322 -6.07 8.89 15.17
CA GLU A 322 -7.42 8.87 15.71
C GLU A 322 -7.78 7.44 16.12
N LYS A 323 -8.54 7.28 17.20
CA LYS A 323 -8.91 5.98 17.76
C LYS A 323 -10.41 5.92 18.01
N VAL A 324 -11.08 4.97 17.37
CA VAL A 324 -12.48 4.60 17.63
C VAL A 324 -12.50 3.14 18.06
N LEU A 325 -13.18 2.84 19.16
CA LEU A 325 -13.36 1.48 19.67
C LEU A 325 -14.85 1.17 19.78
N LEU A 326 -15.28 0.09 19.16
CA LEU A 326 -16.65 -0.41 19.26
C LEU A 326 -16.64 -1.78 19.94
N ASP A 327 -17.37 -1.90 21.04
CA ASP A 327 -17.58 -3.13 21.80
C ASP A 327 -19.02 -3.60 21.55
N ILE A 328 -19.21 -4.67 20.79
CA ILE A 328 -20.49 -5.01 20.18
C ILE A 328 -21.12 -6.22 20.88
N HIS A 329 -22.33 -6.00 21.38
CA HIS A 329 -23.11 -6.88 22.24
C HIS A 329 -24.57 -7.01 21.81
N GLY A 330 -25.28 -7.91 22.48
CA GLY A 330 -26.74 -7.97 22.50
C GLY A 330 -27.27 -8.15 23.94
N TRP A 331 -28.53 -7.86 24.27
CA TRP A 331 -29.56 -7.26 23.41
C TRP A 331 -30.42 -6.24 24.17
N GLU A 332 -29.80 -5.17 24.65
CA GLU A 332 -30.45 -4.19 25.54
C GLU A 332 -30.91 -2.88 24.85
N ASN A 333 -30.85 -2.79 23.52
CA ASN A 333 -31.34 -1.64 22.73
C ASN A 333 -30.75 -0.27 23.16
N LYS A 334 -29.43 -0.20 23.29
CA LYS A 334 -28.74 0.99 23.81
C LYS A 334 -27.32 1.13 23.29
N THR A 335 -26.78 2.33 23.44
CA THR A 335 -25.33 2.56 23.41
C THR A 335 -24.84 3.07 24.76
N ILE A 336 -23.61 2.72 25.13
CA ILE A 336 -22.95 3.19 26.35
C ILE A 336 -21.59 3.78 25.98
N GLY A 337 -21.24 4.96 26.49
CA GLY A 337 -19.90 5.54 26.34
C GLY A 337 -19.90 6.87 25.58
N ASP A 338 -19.11 6.96 24.50
CA ASP A 338 -18.89 8.21 23.77
C ASP A 338 -20.07 8.53 22.84
N TYR A 339 -20.84 9.56 23.18
CA TYR A 339 -21.99 9.98 22.37
C TYR A 339 -21.62 10.38 20.93
N SER A 340 -20.43 10.95 20.71
CA SER A 340 -20.02 11.41 19.37
C SER A 340 -19.88 10.26 18.37
N ILE A 341 -19.65 9.04 18.87
CA ILE A 341 -19.64 7.81 18.08
C ILE A 341 -20.97 7.07 18.21
N GLY A 342 -21.54 6.98 19.41
CA GLY A 342 -22.77 6.22 19.68
C GLY A 342 -23.97 6.72 18.86
N LYS A 343 -24.05 8.04 18.64
CA LYS A 343 -25.14 8.68 17.89
C LYS A 343 -25.37 8.09 16.50
N TYR A 344 -24.33 7.57 15.84
CA TYR A 344 -24.47 7.00 14.50
C TYR A 344 -25.29 5.72 14.53
N PHE A 345 -25.11 4.89 15.55
CA PHE A 345 -25.92 3.69 15.76
C PHE A 345 -27.27 4.03 16.40
N ASP A 346 -27.32 5.03 17.28
CA ASP A 346 -28.58 5.48 17.86
C ASP A 346 -29.58 5.93 16.78
N ASN A 347 -29.11 6.62 15.74
CA ASN A 347 -29.93 7.04 14.62
C ASN A 347 -30.47 5.87 13.78
N GLU A 348 -29.67 4.81 13.60
CA GLU A 348 -30.05 3.64 12.79
C GLU A 348 -31.06 2.74 13.51
N PHE A 349 -30.91 2.60 14.82
CA PHE A 349 -31.69 1.64 15.63
C PHE A 349 -32.72 2.28 16.56
N GLY A 350 -32.68 3.60 16.77
CA GLY A 350 -33.50 4.28 17.76
C GLY A 350 -33.07 3.97 19.20
N PHE A 351 -31.78 3.80 19.43
CA PHE A 351 -31.26 3.44 20.74
C PHE A 351 -31.37 4.57 21.76
N ARG A 352 -31.41 4.18 23.04
CA ARG A 352 -31.13 5.10 24.14
C ARG A 352 -29.61 5.16 24.37
N HIS A 353 -29.05 6.37 24.37
CA HIS A 353 -27.67 6.57 24.78
C HIS A 353 -27.51 6.66 26.31
N ILE A 354 -26.44 6.05 26.83
CA ILE A 354 -26.02 6.16 28.23
C ILE A 354 -24.57 6.67 28.28
N SER A 355 -24.39 7.89 28.79
CA SER A 355 -23.07 8.47 28.94
C SER A 355 -22.40 7.99 30.24
N SER A 356 -21.90 6.76 30.24
CA SER A 356 -21.17 6.18 31.37
C SER A 356 -20.07 5.23 30.90
N TYR A 357 -19.13 4.92 31.80
CA TYR A 357 -18.02 4.01 31.55
C TYR A 357 -17.86 3.05 32.73
N PRO A 358 -18.47 1.86 32.67
CA PRO A 358 -18.40 0.89 33.76
C PRO A 358 -16.98 0.35 33.95
N GLY A 359 -16.53 0.18 35.20
CA GLY A 359 -15.21 -0.36 35.49
C GLY A 359 -15.04 -1.81 35.01
N GLY A 360 -13.87 -2.16 34.48
CA GLY A 360 -13.58 -3.49 33.97
C GLY A 360 -13.95 -3.72 32.50
N PHE A 361 -14.62 -2.77 31.87
CA PHE A 361 -15.15 -2.91 30.51
C PHE A 361 -14.11 -2.49 29.46
N ILE A 362 -14.20 -3.10 28.28
CA ILE A 362 -13.35 -2.80 27.13
C ILE A 362 -13.48 -1.32 26.75
N ILE A 363 -14.69 -0.77 26.74
CA ILE A 363 -14.90 0.65 26.40
C ILE A 363 -14.25 1.60 27.40
N THR A 364 -14.20 1.22 28.67
CA THR A 364 -13.54 2.01 29.71
C THR A 364 -12.03 1.97 29.53
N TYR A 365 -11.48 0.82 29.13
CA TYR A 365 -10.08 0.72 28.74
C TYR A 365 -9.78 1.54 27.47
N GLY A 366 -10.60 1.42 26.42
CA GLY A 366 -10.48 2.17 25.19
C GLY A 366 -10.40 3.68 25.44
N ARG A 367 -11.29 4.19 26.30
CA ARG A 367 -11.26 5.61 26.71
C ARG A 367 -9.95 5.98 27.40
N ALA A 368 -9.43 5.12 28.27
CA ALA A 368 -8.18 5.38 28.99
C ALA A 368 -6.95 5.47 28.07
N ILE A 369 -6.97 4.79 26.91
CA ILE A 369 -5.90 4.86 25.89
C ILE A 369 -6.16 5.90 24.79
N GLY A 370 -7.15 6.77 25.01
CA GLY A 370 -7.48 7.90 24.13
C GLY A 370 -8.44 7.57 22.99
N ALA A 371 -9.10 6.41 23.00
CA ALA A 371 -10.14 6.09 22.03
C ALA A 371 -11.49 6.70 22.39
N ARG A 372 -12.23 7.13 21.37
CA ARG A 372 -13.68 7.36 21.47
C ARG A 372 -14.35 6.01 21.43
N SER A 373 -14.69 5.50 22.60
CA SER A 373 -15.14 4.12 22.78
C SER A 373 -16.62 4.03 23.11
N VAL A 374 -17.31 3.09 22.46
CA VAL A 374 -18.75 2.87 22.59
C VAL A 374 -19.04 1.38 22.68
N LEU A 375 -19.91 1.02 23.62
CA LEU A 375 -20.52 -0.29 23.70
C LEU A 375 -21.89 -0.19 23.03
N LEU A 376 -22.16 -1.09 22.09
CA LEU A 376 -23.44 -1.18 21.40
C LEU A 376 -24.15 -2.45 21.82
N GLU A 377 -25.38 -2.30 22.30
CA GLU A 377 -26.30 -3.38 22.60
C GLU A 377 -27.38 -3.40 21.53
N PHE A 378 -27.36 -4.41 20.65
CA PHE A 378 -28.40 -4.54 19.63
C PHE A 378 -29.80 -4.67 20.27
N PRO A 379 -30.89 -4.43 19.52
CA PRO A 379 -32.22 -4.65 20.06
C PRO A 379 -32.50 -6.14 20.28
N MET A 380 -33.20 -6.50 21.37
CA MET A 380 -33.68 -7.87 21.63
C MET A 380 -34.42 -8.43 20.40
N PRO A 381 -33.90 -9.52 19.78
CA PRO A 381 -34.57 -10.22 18.70
C PRO A 381 -35.41 -11.38 19.25
N SER A 382 -36.51 -11.71 18.57
CA SER A 382 -37.32 -12.89 18.92
C SER A 382 -36.82 -14.18 18.26
N SER A 383 -35.96 -14.07 17.24
CA SER A 383 -35.39 -15.18 16.48
C SER A 383 -34.34 -14.66 15.49
N HIS A 384 -33.56 -15.57 14.89
CA HIS A 384 -32.74 -15.30 13.71
C HIS A 384 -33.51 -14.57 12.60
N TYR A 385 -34.75 -15.00 12.30
CA TYR A 385 -35.58 -14.37 11.29
C TYR A 385 -35.87 -12.89 11.61
N ASP A 386 -36.02 -12.54 12.89
CA ASP A 386 -36.23 -11.16 13.30
C ASP A 386 -34.98 -10.30 13.07
N VAL A 387 -33.78 -10.83 13.38
CA VAL A 387 -32.48 -10.16 13.12
C VAL A 387 -32.35 -9.82 11.62
N VAL A 388 -32.62 -10.81 10.76
CA VAL A 388 -32.54 -10.65 9.30
C VAL A 388 -33.62 -9.67 8.81
N ARG A 389 -34.88 -9.86 9.20
CA ARG A 389 -36.02 -9.03 8.76
C ARG A 389 -35.84 -7.56 9.16
N ARG A 390 -35.28 -7.29 10.34
CA ARG A 390 -35.02 -5.93 10.84
C ARG A 390 -33.71 -5.34 10.32
N ASN A 391 -32.98 -6.08 9.48
CA ASN A 391 -31.76 -5.69 8.81
C ASN A 391 -30.67 -5.16 9.76
N PHE A 392 -30.37 -5.92 10.82
CA PHE A 392 -29.34 -5.49 11.79
C PHE A 392 -27.96 -5.30 11.12
N SER A 393 -27.59 -6.17 10.18
CA SER A 393 -26.33 -6.03 9.44
C SER A 393 -26.27 -4.73 8.65
N GLY A 394 -27.28 -4.41 7.82
CA GLY A 394 -27.27 -3.20 7.01
C GLY A 394 -27.23 -1.93 7.86
N LYS A 395 -28.07 -1.87 8.91
CA LYS A 395 -28.08 -0.72 9.83
C LYS A 395 -26.77 -0.53 10.59
N PHE A 396 -26.12 -1.62 11.01
CA PHE A 396 -24.80 -1.53 11.62
C PHE A 396 -23.76 -1.01 10.62
N ILE A 397 -23.79 -1.52 9.39
CA ILE A 397 -22.92 -1.07 8.29
C ILE A 397 -23.14 0.42 8.03
N ASP A 398 -24.38 0.90 7.99
CA ASP A 398 -24.70 2.32 7.76
C ASP A 398 -24.16 3.20 8.91
N GLY A 399 -24.34 2.78 10.17
CA GLY A 399 -23.76 3.48 11.32
C GLY A 399 -22.23 3.54 11.28
N LEU A 400 -21.57 2.42 10.98
CA LEU A 400 -20.11 2.33 10.86
C LEU A 400 -19.59 3.17 9.67
N THR A 401 -20.26 3.11 8.53
CA THR A 401 -19.97 3.91 7.33
C THR A 401 -20.03 5.40 7.64
N ASN A 402 -21.06 5.83 8.37
CA ASN A 402 -21.19 7.22 8.78
C ASN A 402 -20.11 7.68 9.77
N ILE A 403 -19.57 6.79 10.62
CA ILE A 403 -18.39 7.13 11.45
C ILE A 403 -17.21 7.44 10.53
N LEU A 404 -16.93 6.57 9.55
CA LEU A 404 -15.76 6.67 8.67
C LEU A 404 -15.80 7.90 7.75
N ILE A 405 -16.99 8.35 7.34
CA ILE A 405 -17.17 9.54 6.50
C ILE A 405 -17.00 10.84 7.29
N ASN A 406 -17.47 10.87 8.54
CA ASN A 406 -17.68 12.11 9.29
C ASN A 406 -16.63 12.38 10.38
N ASN A 407 -15.59 11.55 10.45
CA ASN A 407 -14.49 11.67 11.40
C ASN A 407 -13.17 11.49 10.65
#